data_AF-A0A952YP65-F1
#
_entry.id   AF-A0A952YP65-F1
#
_cell.length_a   1.000
_cell.length_b   1.000
_cell.length_c   1.000
_cell.angle_alpha   90.00
_cell.angle_beta   90.00
_cell.angle_gamma   90.00
#
_symmetry.space_group_name_H-M   'P 1'
#
loop_
_entity.id
_entity.type
_entity.pdbx_description
1 polymer ?
#
loop_
_entity_poly.entity_id
_entity_poly.type
_entity_poly.pdbx_seq_one_letter_code
_entity_poly.pdbx_strand_id
1 'polypeptide(L)'
;MQPKPPRDSSPRRARRHALRAAVVLVAAAGWAHPALAQLVRSFPPAARLGRLEIRVFPEATLNGEPVRLAAGARIYDQRNMIVMPASLSGSFDALVERDPVGNLGRVWILTPDELKAAQARERERASGSAGQGR
;
A
#
# COMPACT_ATOMS: atom_id res chain seq x y z
N MET A 1 53.28 51.09 -56.29
CA MET A 1 51.90 50.62 -56.56
C MET A 1 51.92 49.10 -56.51
N GLN A 2 51.20 48.51 -55.56
CA GLN A 2 51.39 47.13 -55.08
C GLN A 2 50.80 46.06 -56.03
N PRO A 3 51.43 44.87 -56.18
CA PRO A 3 50.79 43.69 -56.72
C PRO A 3 49.88 43.03 -55.67
N LYS A 4 48.68 42.60 -56.10
CA LYS A 4 47.66 41.93 -55.28
C LYS A 4 48.01 40.43 -55.10
N PRO A 5 48.16 39.91 -53.87
CA PRO A 5 48.43 38.48 -53.62
C PRO A 5 47.18 37.58 -53.74
N PRO A 6 47.35 36.25 -53.87
CA PRO A 6 46.32 35.31 -54.30
C PRO A 6 45.30 34.91 -53.22
N ARG A 7 44.18 34.33 -53.68
CA ARG A 7 43.04 33.86 -52.87
C ARG A 7 43.43 32.67 -51.99
N ASP A 8 43.27 32.81 -50.67
CA ASP A 8 43.29 31.68 -49.74
C ASP A 8 41.89 31.03 -49.67
N SER A 9 41.83 29.72 -49.93
CA SER A 9 40.66 28.87 -49.71
C SER A 9 41.03 27.78 -48.70
N SER A 10 40.44 27.79 -47.50
CA SER A 10 40.00 26.59 -46.73
C SER A 10 39.81 26.86 -45.22
N PRO A 11 38.58 26.88 -44.69
CA PRO A 11 38.35 26.70 -43.26
C PRO A 11 38.26 25.20 -42.92
N ARG A 12 39.41 24.51 -42.81
CA ARG A 12 39.48 23.09 -42.39
C ARG A 12 40.06 22.95 -40.98
N ARG A 13 39.40 23.45 -39.91
CA ARG A 13 39.80 23.02 -38.54
C ARG A 13 38.88 23.27 -37.35
N ALA A 14 37.59 23.61 -37.53
CA ALA A 14 36.78 24.07 -36.41
C ALA A 14 35.59 23.19 -36.00
N ARG A 15 35.56 21.87 -36.29
CA ARG A 15 34.33 21.06 -36.06
C ARG A 15 34.48 19.68 -35.43
N ARG A 16 35.65 19.30 -34.87
CA ARG A 16 35.83 17.93 -34.35
C ARG A 16 35.86 17.76 -32.84
N HIS A 17 35.87 18.83 -32.05
CA HIS A 17 35.96 18.70 -30.59
C HIS A 17 34.69 19.10 -29.81
N ALA A 18 33.64 19.60 -30.47
CA ALA A 18 32.42 20.04 -29.80
C ALA A 18 31.33 18.96 -29.63
N LEU A 19 31.63 17.68 -29.90
CA LEU A 19 30.65 16.59 -29.90
C LEU A 19 31.02 15.40 -28.99
N ARG A 20 31.93 15.57 -28.03
CA ARG A 20 32.26 14.50 -27.06
C ARG A 20 31.99 14.82 -25.58
N ALA A 21 31.50 16.02 -25.27
CA ALA A 21 31.24 16.43 -23.87
C ALA A 21 29.75 16.55 -23.51
N ALA A 22 28.83 16.07 -24.35
CA ALA A 22 27.38 16.23 -24.15
C ALA A 22 26.61 14.92 -23.89
N VAL A 23 27.28 13.79 -23.69
CA VAL A 23 26.61 12.47 -23.59
C VAL A 23 26.64 11.86 -22.18
N VAL A 24 27.42 12.39 -21.23
CA VAL A 24 27.58 11.74 -19.91
C VAL A 24 26.59 12.21 -18.84
N LEU A 25 25.81 13.28 -19.07
CA LEU A 25 24.94 13.90 -18.04
C LEU A 25 23.45 13.54 -18.10
N VAL A 26 23.06 12.52 -18.86
CA VAL A 26 21.65 12.07 -18.95
C VAL A 26 21.38 10.77 -18.16
N ALA A 27 22.41 10.09 -17.65
CA ALA A 27 22.25 8.75 -17.06
C ALA A 27 21.82 8.71 -15.57
N ALA A 28 21.62 9.86 -14.90
CA ALA A 28 21.35 9.90 -13.44
C ALA A 28 19.87 10.09 -13.05
N ALA A 29 18.96 10.30 -14.00
CA ALA A 29 17.55 10.58 -13.71
C ALA A 29 16.64 9.33 -13.66
N GLY A 30 17.22 8.13 -13.79
CA GLY A 30 16.48 6.91 -14.15
C GLY A 30 15.81 6.12 -13.02
N TRP A 31 15.92 6.48 -11.74
CA TRP A 31 15.40 5.62 -10.66
C TRP A 31 14.79 6.37 -9.47
N ALA A 32 13.82 7.24 -9.75
CA ALA A 32 12.74 7.44 -8.78
C ALA A 32 11.70 6.33 -9.03
N HIS A 33 11.83 5.18 -8.36
CA HIS A 33 10.72 4.23 -8.32
C HIS A 33 9.55 4.94 -7.62
N PRO A 34 8.36 5.06 -8.23
CA PRO A 34 7.20 5.42 -7.43
C PRO A 34 7.08 4.32 -6.37
N ALA A 35 7.27 4.69 -5.10
CA ALA A 35 6.87 3.84 -4.00
C ALA A 35 5.39 3.55 -4.26
N LEU A 36 5.08 2.34 -4.70
CA LEU A 36 3.71 1.90 -4.89
C LEU A 36 3.05 2.07 -3.53
N ALA A 37 2.29 3.16 -3.38
CA ALA A 37 1.39 3.34 -2.26
C ALA A 37 0.62 2.03 -2.16
N GLN A 38 0.81 1.28 -1.08
CA GLN A 38 0.22 -0.03 -0.92
C GLN A 38 -1.29 0.17 -1.04
N LEU A 39 -1.81 -0.21 -2.20
CA LEU A 39 -3.18 0.07 -2.58
C LEU A 39 -4.06 -0.57 -1.51
N VAL A 40 -4.82 0.26 -0.79
CA VAL A 40 -5.74 -0.21 0.26
C VAL A 40 -6.58 -1.31 -0.36
N ARG A 41 -6.42 -2.54 0.15
CA ARG A 41 -7.13 -3.68 -0.44
C ARG A 41 -8.63 -3.48 -0.26
N SER A 42 -9.41 -3.97 -1.23
CA SER A 42 -10.86 -3.90 -1.12
C SER A 42 -11.35 -4.87 -0.05
N PHE A 43 -12.15 -4.37 0.90
CA PHE A 43 -12.70 -5.14 1.99
C PHE A 43 -14.22 -5.31 1.84
N PRO A 44 -14.77 -6.48 2.19
CA PRO A 44 -16.21 -6.70 2.17
C PRO A 44 -16.97 -5.64 2.99
N PRO A 45 -18.16 -5.21 2.54
CA PRO A 45 -18.99 -4.25 3.29
C PRO A 45 -19.49 -4.84 4.62
N ALA A 46 -19.61 -6.16 4.74
CA ALA A 46 -19.96 -6.80 6.00
C ALA A 46 -18.84 -6.72 7.06
N ALA A 47 -17.57 -6.55 6.65
CA ALA A 47 -16.46 -6.50 7.59
C ALA A 47 -16.60 -5.35 8.60
N ARG A 48 -16.20 -5.59 9.84
CA ARG A 48 -16.26 -4.62 10.94
C ARG A 48 -14.89 -4.46 11.56
N LEU A 49 -14.55 -3.22 11.90
CA LEU A 49 -13.28 -2.91 12.57
C LEU A 49 -13.32 -3.39 14.01
N GLY A 50 -12.23 -4.00 14.47
CA GLY A 50 -12.05 -4.33 15.87
C GLY A 50 -10.60 -4.67 16.21
N ARG A 51 -10.33 -4.73 17.51
CA ARG A 51 -9.06 -5.17 18.05
C ARG A 51 -9.12 -6.66 18.35
N LEU A 52 -8.40 -7.45 17.57
CA LEU A 52 -8.35 -8.90 17.69
C LEU A 52 -7.13 -9.32 18.52
N GLU A 53 -7.32 -10.22 19.47
CA GLU A 53 -6.23 -10.91 20.16
C GLU A 53 -6.49 -12.42 20.09
N ILE A 54 -5.52 -13.16 19.57
CA ILE A 54 -5.60 -14.62 19.48
C ILE A 54 -5.23 -15.20 20.84
N ARG A 55 -6.06 -16.11 21.36
CA ARG A 55 -5.78 -16.88 22.59
C ARG A 55 -5.22 -18.25 22.18
N VAL A 56 -5.95 -19.31 22.49
CA VAL A 56 -5.66 -20.68 22.04
C VAL A 56 -6.69 -21.01 20.98
N PHE A 57 -6.26 -21.28 19.74
CA PHE A 57 -7.19 -21.59 18.66
C PHE A 57 -8.17 -22.71 19.08
N PRO A 58 -9.49 -22.53 18.86
CA PRO A 58 -10.15 -21.48 18.08
C PRO A 58 -10.60 -20.24 18.90
N GLU A 59 -10.16 -20.08 20.14
CA GLU A 59 -10.54 -18.96 21.01
C GLU A 59 -9.74 -17.69 20.70
N ALA A 60 -10.44 -16.55 20.75
CA ALA A 60 -9.87 -15.22 20.57
C ALA A 60 -10.70 -14.20 21.36
N THR A 61 -10.23 -12.96 21.45
CA THR A 61 -11.04 -11.82 21.88
C THR A 61 -11.13 -10.79 20.77
N LEU A 62 -12.30 -10.16 20.64
CA LEU A 62 -12.54 -9.05 19.74
C LEU A 62 -13.07 -7.87 20.56
N ASN A 63 -12.33 -6.76 20.58
CA ASN A 63 -12.64 -5.60 21.41
C ASN A 63 -12.76 -5.94 22.91
N GLY A 64 -12.04 -6.97 23.37
CA GLY A 64 -12.10 -7.47 24.75
C GLY A 64 -13.20 -8.50 25.01
N GLU A 65 -14.13 -8.72 24.08
CA GLU A 65 -15.17 -9.74 24.21
C GLU A 65 -14.70 -11.10 23.70
N PRO A 66 -15.02 -12.21 24.39
CA PRO A 66 -14.66 -13.54 23.94
C PRO A 66 -15.40 -13.91 22.64
N VAL A 67 -14.65 -14.37 21.65
CA VAL A 67 -15.15 -14.82 20.35
C VAL A 67 -14.45 -16.10 19.92
N ARG A 68 -15.00 -16.78 18.92
CA ARG A 68 -14.38 -17.98 18.33
C ARG A 68 -14.10 -17.76 16.85
N LEU A 69 -12.98 -18.29 16.40
CA LEU A 69 -12.63 -18.46 15.00
C LEU A 69 -13.39 -19.67 14.43
N ALA A 70 -13.88 -19.55 13.21
CA ALA A 70 -14.45 -20.69 12.48
C ALA A 70 -13.38 -21.75 12.22
N ALA A 71 -13.78 -23.02 12.05
CA ALA A 71 -12.85 -24.11 11.73
C ALA A 71 -12.06 -23.85 10.42
N GLY A 72 -12.66 -23.14 9.46
CA GLY A 72 -12.05 -22.70 8.21
C GLY A 72 -11.64 -21.22 8.20
N ALA A 73 -11.43 -20.60 9.37
CA ALA A 73 -11.10 -19.18 9.46
C ALA A 73 -9.81 -18.85 8.71
N ARG A 74 -9.81 -17.74 7.97
CA ARG A 74 -8.62 -17.22 7.28
C ARG A 74 -8.19 -15.90 7.90
N ILE A 75 -6.93 -15.84 8.33
CA ILE A 75 -6.30 -14.62 8.85
C ILE A 75 -5.31 -14.13 7.81
N TYR A 76 -5.54 -12.93 7.28
CA TYR A 76 -4.68 -12.25 6.32
C TYR A 76 -3.82 -11.23 7.06
N ASP A 77 -2.51 -11.23 6.81
CA ASP A 77 -1.60 -10.22 7.33
C ASP A 77 -1.70 -8.90 6.56
N GLN A 78 -0.85 -7.95 6.94
CA GLN A 78 -0.73 -6.63 6.28
C GLN A 78 -0.30 -6.72 4.81
N ARG A 79 0.34 -7.82 4.41
CA ARG A 79 0.76 -8.12 3.03
C ARG A 79 -0.26 -8.98 2.29
N ASN A 80 -1.46 -9.16 2.86
CA ASN A 80 -2.54 -9.98 2.32
C ASN A 80 -2.18 -11.48 2.17
N MET A 81 -1.24 -11.96 2.98
CA MET A 81 -0.85 -13.37 3.05
C MET A 81 -1.61 -14.08 4.17
N ILE A 82 -1.97 -15.35 3.96
CA ILE A 82 -2.60 -16.15 5.01
C ILE A 82 -1.53 -16.53 6.04
N VAL A 83 -1.79 -16.19 7.30
CA VAL A 83 -0.90 -16.47 8.44
C VAL A 83 -1.57 -17.42 9.43
N MET A 84 -0.75 -18.20 10.11
CA MET A 84 -1.25 -19.18 11.08
C MET A 84 -1.65 -18.48 12.39
N PRO A 85 -2.80 -18.83 13.00
CA PRO A 85 -3.20 -18.24 14.27
C PRO A 85 -2.13 -18.37 15.36
N ALA A 86 -1.44 -19.51 15.41
CA ALA A 86 -0.39 -19.78 16.39
C ALA A 86 0.88 -18.92 16.24
N SER A 87 1.10 -18.28 15.07
CA SER A 87 2.23 -17.36 14.88
C SER A 87 1.91 -15.92 15.29
N LEU A 88 0.67 -15.64 15.69
CA LEU A 88 0.22 -14.32 16.08
C LEU A 88 0.26 -14.18 17.60
N SER A 89 0.95 -13.16 18.08
CA SER A 89 1.03 -12.83 19.50
C SER A 89 0.65 -11.37 19.72
N GLY A 90 -0.19 -11.11 20.71
CA GLY A 90 -0.64 -9.76 21.05
C GLY A 90 -1.95 -9.35 20.35
N SER A 91 -2.22 -8.06 20.37
CA SER A 91 -3.44 -7.47 19.81
C SER A 91 -3.18 -6.79 18.47
N PHE A 92 -4.10 -6.98 17.53
CA PHE A 92 -4.03 -6.45 16.18
C PHE A 92 -5.29 -5.67 15.85
N ASP A 93 -5.15 -4.50 15.24
CA ASP A 93 -6.29 -3.82 14.62
C ASP A 93 -6.63 -4.55 13.31
N ALA A 94 -7.85 -5.09 13.25
CA ALA A 94 -8.28 -5.97 12.19
C ALA A 94 -9.69 -5.61 11.70
N LEU A 95 -9.91 -5.81 10.40
CA LEU A 95 -11.27 -5.99 9.90
C LEU A 95 -11.65 -7.46 10.07
N VAL A 96 -12.84 -7.71 10.60
CA VAL A 96 -13.36 -9.06 10.81
C VAL A 96 -14.69 -9.23 10.11
N GLU A 97 -14.89 -10.41 9.53
CA GLU A 97 -16.16 -10.82 8.96
C GLU A 97 -16.61 -12.12 9.62
N ARG A 98 -17.86 -12.11 10.10
CA ARG A 98 -18.46 -13.26 10.74
C ARG A 98 -19.06 -14.20 9.69
N ASP A 99 -18.97 -15.50 9.97
CA ASP A 99 -19.68 -16.53 9.22
C ASP A 99 -21.19 -16.53 9.56
N PRO A 100 -22.02 -17.32 8.86
CA PRO A 100 -23.45 -17.40 9.15
C PRO A 100 -23.80 -17.94 10.55
N VAL A 101 -22.87 -18.62 11.22
CA VAL A 101 -23.04 -19.17 12.57
C VAL A 101 -22.60 -18.17 13.63
N GLY A 102 -21.98 -17.05 13.24
CA GLY A 102 -21.54 -15.96 14.10
C GLY A 102 -20.07 -16.02 14.52
N ASN A 103 -19.31 -17.04 14.09
CA ASN A 103 -17.87 -17.14 14.36
C ASN A 103 -17.07 -16.23 13.42
N LEU A 104 -15.83 -15.91 13.77
CA LEU A 104 -14.95 -15.16 12.89
C LEU A 104 -14.50 -16.04 11.72
N GLY A 105 -15.00 -15.74 10.52
CA GLY A 105 -14.68 -16.50 9.30
C GLY A 105 -13.51 -15.91 8.53
N ARG A 106 -13.43 -14.58 8.42
CA ARG A 106 -12.29 -13.88 7.79
C ARG A 106 -11.80 -12.76 8.68
N VAL A 107 -10.49 -12.64 8.76
CA VAL A 107 -9.80 -11.61 9.54
C VAL A 107 -8.72 -10.99 8.66
N TRP A 108 -8.65 -9.67 8.60
CA TRP A 108 -7.59 -8.95 7.91
C TRP A 108 -6.87 -8.03 8.90
N ILE A 109 -5.60 -8.30 9.18
CA ILE A 109 -4.73 -7.45 9.98
C ILE A 109 -4.36 -6.22 9.14
N LEU A 110 -4.65 -5.04 9.67
CA LEU A 110 -4.59 -3.80 8.91
C LEU A 110 -3.20 -3.16 8.96
N THR A 111 -2.82 -2.52 7.86
CA THR A 111 -1.75 -1.50 7.87
C THR A 111 -2.26 -0.22 8.52
N PRO A 112 -1.38 0.72 8.90
CA PRO A 112 -1.80 2.01 9.45
C PRO A 112 -2.74 2.81 8.52
N ASP A 113 -2.53 2.74 7.21
CA ASP A 113 -3.37 3.46 6.25
C ASP A 113 -4.72 2.78 6.02
N GLU A 114 -4.73 1.44 6.02
CA GLU A 114 -5.98 0.66 6.01
C GLU A 114 -6.81 0.91 7.28
N LEU A 115 -6.16 1.04 8.44
CA LEU A 115 -6.83 1.38 9.70
C LEU A 115 -7.51 2.75 9.62
N LYS A 116 -6.83 3.77 9.10
CA LYS A 116 -7.43 5.10 8.90
C LYS A 116 -8.66 5.04 8.00
N ALA A 117 -8.58 4.30 6.90
CA ALA A 117 -9.69 4.11 5.97
C ALA A 117 -10.86 3.35 6.63
N ALA A 118 -10.57 2.29 7.38
CA ALA A 118 -11.58 1.53 8.11
C ALA A 118 -12.30 2.39 9.16
N GLN A 119 -11.56 3.21 9.91
CA GLN A 119 -12.15 4.15 10.87
C GLN A 119 -13.03 5.20 10.20
N ALA A 120 -12.63 5.73 9.03
CA ALA A 120 -13.46 6.66 8.27
C ALA A 120 -14.80 6.02 7.87
N ARG A 121 -14.74 4.80 7.33
CA ARG A 121 -15.93 4.00 6.98
C ARG A 121 -16.85 3.74 8.17
N GLU A 122 -16.32 3.41 9.35
CA GLU A 122 -17.16 3.22 10.55
C GLU A 122 -17.79 4.54 11.03
N ARG A 123 -17.07 5.66 10.94
CA ARG A 123 -17.65 6.99 11.25
C ARG A 123 -18.80 7.35 10.31
N GLU A 124 -18.63 7.12 9.01
CA GLU A 124 -19.68 7.36 8.01
C GLU A 124 -20.94 6.51 8.28
N ARG A 125 -20.77 5.25 8.68
CA ARG A 125 -21.88 4.37 9.09
C ARG A 125 -22.61 4.88 10.31
N ALA A 126 -21.87 5.31 11.32
CA ALA A 126 -22.45 5.88 12.54
C ALA A 126 -23.29 7.12 12.19
N SER A 127 -22.76 8.03 11.36
CA SER A 127 -23.49 9.22 10.89
C SER A 127 -24.73 8.89 10.06
N GLY A 128 -24.65 7.89 9.17
CA GLY A 128 -25.78 7.45 8.35
C GLY A 128 -26.92 6.84 9.18
N SER A 129 -26.58 6.09 10.23
CA SER A 129 -27.59 5.52 11.15
C SER A 129 -28.35 6.59 11.95
N ALA A 130 -27.69 7.70 12.29
CA ALA A 130 -28.30 8.80 13.04
C ALA A 130 -29.28 9.64 12.21
N GLY A 131 -29.11 9.69 10.88
CA GLY A 131 -29.98 10.44 9.96
C GLY A 131 -31.25 9.70 9.52
N GLN A 132 -31.27 8.37 9.60
CA GLN A 132 -32.37 7.53 9.09
C GLN A 132 -33.55 7.35 10.07
N GLY A 133 -33.40 7.80 11.32
CA GLY A 133 -34.38 7.61 12.41
C GLY A 133 -35.26 8.82 12.72
N ARG A 134 -35.47 9.76 11.78
CA ARG A 134 -36.35 10.92 11.93
C ARG A 134 -37.49 10.91 10.94
#